data_AF-A0A528LL28-F1
#
_entry.id   AF-A0A528LL28-F1
#
_cell.length_a   1.000
_cell.length_b   1.000
_cell.length_c   1.000
_cell.angle_alpha   90.00
_cell.angle_beta   90.00
_cell.angle_gamma   90.00
#
_symmetry.space_group_name_H-M   'P 1'
#
loop_
_entity.id
_entity.type
_entity.pdbx_description
1 polymer ?
#
loop_
_entity_poly.entity_id
_entity_poly.type
_entity_poly.pdbx_seq_one_letter_code
_entity_poly.pdbx_strand_id
1 'polypeptide(L)' 'MQSVRDRLEAVLSRLAVRADNESVFVKLYPEAARAAADAADGRRKVGVTLGPLDGTILSIKDLFDVAGEPTTAGSLLLS' A
#
# COMPACT_ATOMS: atom_id res chain seq x y z
N MET A 1 -9.55 18.93 1.93
CA MET A 1 -9.49 17.51 2.33
C MET A 1 -8.28 16.90 1.65
N GLN A 2 -7.38 16.26 2.40
CA GLN A 2 -6.20 15.61 1.78
C GLN A 2 -6.62 14.52 0.82
N SER A 3 -5.90 14.41 -0.30
CA SER A 3 -6.11 13.37 -1.30
C SER A 3 -5.68 12.00 -0.77
N VAL A 4 -6.06 10.91 -1.44
CA VAL A 4 -5.50 9.59 -1.16
C VAL A 4 -4.00 9.62 -1.39
N ARG A 5 -3.54 10.30 -2.45
CA ARG A 5 -2.11 10.42 -2.76
C ARG A 5 -1.32 11.12 -1.67
N ASP A 6 -1.82 12.23 -1.14
CA ASP A 6 -1.15 12.96 -0.05
C ASP A 6 -1.01 12.08 1.21
N ARG A 7 -2.07 11.33 1.55
CA ARG A 7 -2.04 10.41 2.70
C ARG A 7 -1.05 9.28 2.49
N LEU A 8 -0.95 8.75 1.27
CA LEU A 8 0.01 7.71 0.93
C LEU A 8 1.45 8.20 1.05
N GLU A 9 1.78 9.36 0.48
CA GLU A 9 3.14 9.91 0.58
C GLU A 9 3.52 10.22 2.03
N ALA A 10 2.57 10.64 2.86
CA ALA A 10 2.81 10.80 4.29
C ALA A 10 3.11 9.46 5.00
N VAL A 11 2.46 8.36 4.61
CA VAL A 11 2.76 7.01 5.11
C VAL A 11 4.15 6.56 4.65
N LEU A 12 4.43 6.65 3.34
CA LEU A 12 5.72 6.24 2.76
C LEU A 12 6.89 7.02 3.36
N SER A 13 6.71 8.33 3.57
CA SER A 13 7.72 9.17 4.22
C SER A 13 8.01 8.71 5.66
N ARG A 14 6.97 8.36 6.43
CA ARG A 14 7.16 7.82 7.79
C ARG A 14 7.86 6.46 7.79
N LEU A 15 7.56 5.60 6.81
CA LEU A 15 8.24 4.31 6.67
C LEU A 15 9.72 4.49 6.33
N ALA A 16 10.04 5.40 5.41
CA ALA A 16 11.43 5.70 5.05
C ALA A 16 12.26 6.17 6.25
N VAL A 17 11.71 7.04 7.10
CA VAL A 17 12.39 7.52 8.32
C VAL A 17 12.64 6.40 9.35
N ARG A 18 11.84 5.34 9.34
CA ARG A 18 11.88 4.25 10.34
C ARG A 18 12.57 2.98 9.84
N ALA A 19 12.99 2.95 8.57
CA ALA A 19 13.50 1.74 7.91
C ALA A 19 14.72 1.13 8.60
N ASP A 20 15.60 1.95 9.18
CA ASP A 20 16.82 1.48 9.85
C ASP A 20 16.57 0.88 11.24
N ASN A 21 15.40 1.11 11.83
CA ASN A 21 15.10 0.74 13.22
C ASN A 21 13.92 -0.23 13.36
N GLU A 22 13.16 -0.48 12.28
CA GLU A 22 11.95 -1.29 12.31
C GLU A 22 11.85 -2.24 11.12
N SER A 23 11.54 -3.51 11.39
CA SER A 23 11.34 -4.56 10.38
C SER A 23 9.90 -5.05 10.38
N VAL A 24 8.95 -4.15 10.08
CA VAL A 24 7.52 -4.46 10.07
C VAL A 24 7.05 -5.00 8.71
N PHE A 25 7.65 -4.53 7.61
CA PHE A 25 7.26 -4.88 6.25
C PHE A 25 8.41 -5.59 5.54
N VAL A 26 8.13 -6.74 4.93
CA VAL A 26 9.10 -7.47 4.10
C VAL A 26 9.20 -6.92 2.68
N LYS A 27 8.12 -6.26 2.20
CA LYS A 27 8.04 -5.66 0.88
C LYS A 27 7.08 -4.47 0.88
N LEU A 28 7.43 -3.44 0.12
CA LEU A 28 6.57 -2.29 -0.15
C LEU A 28 6.27 -2.22 -1.65
N TYR A 29 5.10 -1.67 -1.99
CA TYR A 29 4.63 -1.50 -3.38
C TYR A 29 4.42 -0.02 -3.71
N PRO A 30 5.44 0.86 -3.60
CA PRO A 30 5.25 2.30 -3.68
C PRO A 30 4.63 2.74 -5.01
N GLU A 31 5.13 2.26 -6.15
CA GLU A 31 4.63 2.65 -7.47
C GLU A 31 3.18 2.19 -7.72
N ALA A 32 2.86 0.94 -7.38
CA ALA A 32 1.50 0.43 -7.53
C ALA A 32 0.52 1.14 -6.58
N ALA A 33 0.92 1.40 -5.33
CA ALA A 33 0.10 2.12 -4.37
C ALA A 33 -0.16 3.56 -4.82
N ARG A 34 0.85 4.22 -5.40
CA ARG A 34 0.77 5.57 -5.97
C ARG A 34 -0.24 5.64 -7.11
N ALA A 35 -0.15 4.73 -8.07
CA ALA A 35 -1.09 4.64 -9.18
C ALA A 35 -2.54 4.37 -8.68
N ALA A 36 -2.70 3.49 -7.70
CA ALA A 36 -4.01 3.20 -7.11
C ALA A 36 -4.61 4.41 -6.36
N ALA A 37 -3.78 5.16 -5.64
CA ALA A 37 -4.17 6.39 -4.96
C ALA A 37 -4.65 7.46 -5.96
N ASP A 38 -3.86 7.70 -7.01
CA ASP A 38 -4.21 8.68 -8.06
C ASP A 38 -5.53 8.29 -8.74
N ALA A 39 -5.75 6.99 -9.00
CA ALA A 39 -6.99 6.50 -9.57
C ALA A 39 -8.21 6.68 -8.63
N ALA A 40 -8.03 6.46 -7.33
CA ALA A 40 -9.09 6.69 -6.33
C ALA A 40 -9.45 8.17 -6.21
N ASP A 41 -8.45 9.07 -6.22
CA ASP A 41 -8.68 10.50 -6.25
C ASP A 41 -9.38 10.95 -7.54
N GLY A 42 -9.02 10.34 -8.69
CA GLY A 42 -9.70 10.53 -9.97
C GLY A 42 -11.19 10.18 -9.91
N ARG A 43 -11.53 8.97 -9.43
CA ARG A 43 -12.93 8.53 -9.24
C ARG A 43 -13.69 9.48 -8.33
N ARG A 44 -13.09 9.85 -7.19
CA ARG A 44 -13.69 10.78 -6.23
C ARG A 44 -14.05 12.13 -6.85
N LYS A 45 -13.17 12.70 -7.69
CA LYS A 45 -13.40 13.99 -8.35
C LYS A 45 -14.63 14.00 -9.26
N VAL A 46 -14.99 12.84 -9.84
CA VAL A 46 -16.16 12.69 -10.72
C VAL A 46 -17.38 12.07 -10.02
N GLY A 47 -17.35 11.96 -8.68
CA GLY A 47 -18.46 11.42 -7.90
C GLY A 47 -18.66 9.90 -8.01
N VAL A 48 -17.65 9.18 -8.50
CA VAL A 48 -17.65 7.70 -8.60
C VAL A 48 -16.92 7.10 -7.40
N THR A 49 -17.35 5.93 -6.94
CA THR A 49 -16.69 5.14 -5.89
C THR A 49 -16.72 3.65 -6.22
N LEU A 50 -15.67 2.92 -5.86
CA LEU A 50 -15.64 1.45 -5.85
C LEU A 50 -16.22 0.83 -4.57
N GLY A 51 -16.72 1.65 -3.65
CA GLY A 51 -17.32 1.22 -2.39
C GLY A 51 -16.60 1.78 -1.15
N PRO A 52 -16.92 1.27 0.05
CA PRO A 52 -16.46 1.84 1.33
C PRO A 52 -14.94 1.87 1.52
N LEU A 53 -14.19 1.05 0.78
CA LEU A 53 -12.73 0.96 0.88
C LEU A 53 -11.99 1.65 -0.29
N ASP A 54 -12.69 2.37 -1.17
CA ASP A 54 -12.06 3.05 -2.29
C ASP A 54 -11.06 4.12 -1.79
N GLY A 55 -9.77 3.93 -2.10
CA GLY A 55 -8.68 4.79 -1.64
C GLY A 55 -8.22 4.53 -0.20
N THR A 56 -8.55 3.38 0.39
CA THR A 56 -7.99 2.95 1.68
C THR A 56 -6.57 2.40 1.49
N ILE A 57 -5.63 2.88 2.31
CA ILE A 57 -4.26 2.36 2.37
C ILE A 57 -4.26 1.19 3.35
N LEU A 58 -3.79 0.03 2.91
CA LEU A 58 -3.70 -1.18 3.72
C LEU A 58 -2.37 -1.89 3.50
N SER A 59 -2.02 -2.77 4.42
CA SER A 59 -0.96 -3.76 4.25
C SER A 59 -1.56 -5.15 4.24
N ILE A 60 -0.84 -6.07 3.60
CA ILE A 60 -1.20 -7.49 3.52
C ILE A 60 -0.17 -8.25 4.35
N LYS A 61 -0.64 -9.09 5.28
CA LYS A 61 0.25 -9.98 6.01
C LYS A 61 0.81 -10.98 5.01
N ASP A 62 2.11 -11.25 5.07
CA ASP A 62 2.83 -12.14 4.14
C ASP A 62 2.48 -13.63 4.33
N LEU A 63 1.25 -13.95 4.72
CA LEU A 63 0.64 -15.28 4.68
C LEU A 63 -0.54 -15.34 3.70
N PHE A 64 -0.85 -14.22 3.05
CA PHE A 64 -1.89 -14.09 2.05
C PHE A 64 -1.24 -13.85 0.69
N ASP A 65 -1.78 -14.51 -0.32
CA ASP A 65 -1.27 -14.40 -1.67
C ASP A 65 -1.52 -13.01 -2.27
N VAL A 66 -0.48 -12.47 -2.89
CA VAL A 66 -0.54 -11.30 -3.75
C VAL A 66 -0.19 -11.76 -5.16
N ALA A 67 -1.08 -11.49 -6.12
CA ALA A 67 -0.89 -11.98 -7.48
C ALA A 67 0.43 -11.47 -8.09
N GLY A 68 1.25 -12.39 -8.61
CA GLY A 68 2.55 -12.08 -9.20
C GLY A 68 3.71 -12.04 -8.19
N GLU A 69 3.45 -12.32 -6.92
CA GLU A 69 4.44 -12.31 -5.85
C GLU A 69 4.52 -13.67 -5.15
N PRO A 70 5.71 -14.15 -4.77
CA PRO A 70 5.84 -15.29 -3.87
C PRO A 70 5.39 -14.88 -2.46
N THR A 71 4.54 -15.70 -1.83
CA THR A 71 4.16 -15.58 -0.42
C THR A 71 5.22 -16.26 0.45
N THR A 72 6.00 -15.49 1.22
CA THR A 72 7.13 -16.08 1.96
C THR A 72 6.72 -16.66 3.32
N ALA A 73 5.55 -16.28 3.86
CA ALA A 73 5.09 -16.68 5.19
C ALA A 73 6.10 -16.37 6.32
N GLY A 74 7.00 -15.41 6.10
CA GLY A 74 8.13 -15.14 7.00
C GLY A 74 9.11 -16.31 7.14
N SER A 75 9.23 -17.16 6.11
CA SER A 75 10.04 -18.37 6.10
C SER A 75 11.06 -18.35 4.96
N LEU A 76 12.33 -18.64 5.30
CA LEU A 76 13.41 -18.80 4.32
C LEU A 76 13.19 -19.97 3.36
N LEU A 77 12.36 -20.96 3.73
CA LEU A 77 12.04 -22.09 2.87
C LEU A 77 11.17 -21.68 1.66
N LEU A 78 10.42 -20.59 1.79
CA LEU A 78 9.46 -20.09 0.80
C LEU A 78 9.91 -18.77 0.17
N SER A 79 11.17 -18.36 0.42
CA SER A 79 11.77 -17.12 -0.09
C SER A 79 12.36 -17.28 -1.49
#